data_AF-A0A7C9ACR9-F1
#
_entry.id   AF-A0A7C9ACR9-F1
#
_cell.length_a   1.000
_cell.length_b   1.000
_cell.length_c   1.000
_cell.angle_alpha   90.00
_cell.angle_beta   90.00
_cell.angle_gamma   90.00
#
_symmetry.space_group_name_H-M   'P 1'
#
loop_
_entity.id
_entity.type
_entity.pdbx_description
1 polymer ?
#
loop_
_entity_poly.entity_id
_entity_poly.type
_entity_poly.pdbx_seq_one_letter_code
_entity_poly.pdbx_strand_id
1 'polypeptide(L)'
;LSIGDFVPWLGWIDRMNGLEHKLSEVAEEFDEVLDWILEEHLNTLNTQSNRDIPKNREKVKDFVDVLLEVQGDERIGVPIDRECIKALILDMFAAGTDTTSTLLE
;
A
#
# COMPACT_ATOMS: atom_id res chain seq x y z
N LEU A 1 -27.68 3.26 4.22
CA LEU A 1 -26.32 2.80 4.54
C LEU A 1 -25.76 2.16 3.27
N SER A 2 -24.72 2.79 2.73
CA SER A 2 -23.99 2.51 1.50
C SER A 2 -22.66 1.82 1.85
N ILE A 3 -22.03 1.13 0.89
CA ILE A 3 -20.67 0.57 1.06
C ILE A 3 -19.67 1.66 1.49
N GLY A 4 -19.88 2.91 1.05
CA GLY A 4 -19.13 4.09 1.50
C GLY A 4 -19.39 4.53 2.95
N ASP A 5 -20.37 3.94 3.64
CA ASP A 5 -20.66 4.25 5.04
C ASP A 5 -19.89 3.34 6.03
N PHE A 6 -19.36 2.19 5.57
CA PHE A 6 -18.63 1.22 6.41
C PHE A 6 -17.15 1.12 6.06
N VAL A 7 -16.81 1.24 4.78
CA VAL A 7 -15.44 1.20 4.25
C VAL A 7 -15.37 2.33 3.22
N PRO A 8 -15.08 3.57 3.67
CA PRO A 8 -15.26 4.78 2.86
C PRO A 8 -14.57 4.74 1.48
N TRP A 9 -13.47 3.99 1.36
CA TRP A 9 -12.70 3.87 0.13
C TRP A 9 -13.37 3.03 -0.98
N LEU A 10 -14.49 2.35 -0.72
CA LEU A 10 -15.30 1.63 -1.71
C LEU A 10 -16.69 2.25 -1.97
N GLY A 11 -16.94 3.49 -1.58
CA GLY A 11 -18.21 4.19 -1.82
C GLY A 11 -18.60 4.40 -3.30
N TRP A 12 -17.78 3.95 -4.24
CA TRP A 12 -17.90 4.17 -5.67
C TRP A 12 -18.92 3.24 -6.39
N ILE A 13 -19.46 2.25 -5.69
CA ILE A 13 -20.38 1.20 -6.18
C ILE A 13 -21.87 1.56 -6.06
N ASP A 14 -22.25 2.47 -5.15
CA ASP A 14 -23.68 2.67 -4.86
C ASP A 14 -24.46 3.60 -5.82
N ARG A 15 -23.82 4.24 -6.81
CA ARG A 15 -24.44 5.41 -7.49
C ARG A 15 -24.68 5.37 -9.01
N MET A 16 -23.92 4.70 -9.88
CA MET A 16 -24.11 4.85 -11.35
C MET A 16 -23.61 3.67 -12.21
N ASN A 17 -24.50 3.10 -13.02
CA ASN A 17 -24.39 1.85 -13.82
C ASN A 17 -23.32 1.81 -14.96
N GLY A 18 -22.14 2.42 -14.78
CA GLY A 18 -21.04 2.38 -15.77
C GLY A 18 -19.73 3.02 -15.32
N LEU A 19 -19.75 3.83 -14.25
CA LEU A 19 -18.54 4.30 -13.57
C LEU A 19 -17.85 3.15 -12.83
N GLU A 20 -18.65 2.17 -12.36
CA GLU A 20 -18.21 0.98 -11.65
C GLU A 20 -17.15 0.18 -12.44
N HIS A 21 -17.37 -0.05 -13.75
CA HIS A 21 -16.42 -0.81 -14.55
C HIS A 21 -15.04 -0.13 -14.61
N LYS A 22 -15.01 1.18 -14.86
CA LYS A 22 -13.74 1.93 -14.93
C LYS A 22 -13.03 2.01 -13.59
N LEU A 23 -13.78 2.15 -12.51
CA LEU A 23 -13.21 2.19 -11.16
C LEU A 23 -12.72 0.82 -10.71
N SER A 24 -13.41 -0.25 -11.12
CA SER A 24 -12.95 -1.62 -10.93
C SER A 24 -11.67 -1.87 -11.71
N GLU A 25 -11.57 -1.45 -12.97
CA GLU A 25 -10.35 -1.56 -13.77
C GLU A 25 -9.19 -0.81 -13.12
N VAL A 26 -9.41 0.44 -12.69
CA VAL A 26 -8.37 1.23 -12.00
C VAL A 26 -7.99 0.60 -10.65
N ALA A 27 -8.95 0.09 -9.88
CA ALA A 27 -8.68 -0.59 -8.62
C ALA A 27 -7.85 -1.86 -8.83
N GLU A 28 -8.13 -2.63 -9.89
CA GLU A 28 -7.38 -3.82 -10.27
C GLU A 28 -5.95 -3.45 -10.70
N GLU A 29 -5.78 -2.42 -11.54
CA GLU A 29 -4.46 -1.91 -11.93
C GLU A 29 -3.63 -1.46 -10.70
N PHE A 30 -4.24 -0.74 -9.76
CA PHE A 30 -3.54 -0.35 -8.54
C PHE A 30 -3.21 -1.55 -7.65
N ASP A 31 -4.11 -2.52 -7.53
CA ASP A 31 -3.87 -3.73 -6.74
C ASP A 31 -2.67 -4.52 -7.29
N GLU A 32 -2.59 -4.70 -8.62
CA GLU A 32 -1.47 -5.34 -9.29
C GLU A 32 -0.14 -4.60 -9.07
N VAL A 33 -0.15 -3.27 -9.17
CA VAL A 33 1.04 -2.44 -8.92
C VAL A 33 1.50 -2.56 -7.47
N LEU A 34 0.56 -2.49 -6.51
CA LEU A 34 0.88 -2.61 -5.09
C LEU A 34 1.39 -4.02 -4.76
N ASP A 35 0.84 -5.06 -5.37
CA ASP A 35 1.34 -6.42 -5.22
C ASP A 35 2.76 -6.58 -5.73
N TRP A 36 3.03 -6.04 -6.91
CA TRP A 36 4.38 -6.04 -7.48
C TRP A 36 5.39 -5.31 -6.58
N ILE A 37 5.02 -4.13 -6.05
CA ILE A 37 5.86 -3.38 -5.09
C ILE A 37 6.16 -4.24 -3.86
N LEU A 38 5.14 -4.88 -3.27
CA LEU A 38 5.33 -5.70 -2.08
C LEU A 38 6.23 -6.91 -2.35
N GLU A 39 6.04 -7.59 -3.48
CA GLU A 39 6.89 -8.72 -3.87
C GLU A 39 8.34 -8.31 -4.08
N GLU A 40 8.61 -7.16 -4.69
CA GLU A 40 9.96 -6.62 -4.87
C GLU A 40 10.66 -6.39 -3.52
N HIS A 41 9.95 -5.80 -2.54
CA HIS A 41 10.50 -5.51 -1.22
C HIS A 41 10.69 -6.79 -0.40
N LEU A 42 9.73 -7.72 -0.41
CA LEU A 42 9.86 -9.03 0.24
C LEU A 42 11.03 -9.84 -0.31
N ASN A 43 11.22 -9.86 -1.64
CA ASN A 43 12.37 -10.53 -2.27
C ASN A 43 13.69 -9.87 -1.86
N THR A 44 13.71 -8.55 -1.74
CA THR A 44 14.88 -7.82 -1.25
C THR A 44 15.21 -8.20 0.20
N LEU A 45 14.22 -8.25 1.10
CA LEU A 45 14.42 -8.65 2.49
C LEU A 45 14.94 -10.10 2.61
N ASN A 46 14.33 -11.03 1.86
CA ASN A 46 14.73 -12.44 1.87
C ASN A 46 16.17 -12.67 1.35
N THR A 47 16.58 -11.92 0.32
CA THR A 47 17.96 -12.02 -0.21
C THR A 47 19.01 -11.39 0.70
N GLN A 48 18.64 -10.40 1.51
CA GLN A 48 19.51 -9.79 2.52
C GLN A 48 19.65 -10.66 3.76
N SER A 49 18.58 -11.33 4.23
CA SER A 49 18.66 -12.25 5.38
C SER A 49 19.56 -13.46 5.13
N ASN A 50 19.80 -13.84 3.87
CA ASN A 50 20.62 -14.99 3.48
C ASN A 50 22.10 -14.66 3.22
N ARG A 51 22.50 -13.40 3.37
CA ARG A 51 23.89 -12.98 3.18
C ARG A 51 24.37 -12.32 4.47
N ASP A 52 25.45 -12.82 5.05
CA ASP A 52 26.23 -12.14 6.09
C ASP A 52 26.84 -10.85 5.50
N ILE A 53 26.01 -9.85 5.21
CA ILE A 53 26.46 -8.56 4.70
C ILE A 53 26.97 -7.77 5.90
N PRO A 54 28.22 -7.28 5.89
CA PRO A 54 28.73 -6.45 6.97
C PRO A 54 27.83 -5.23 7.15
N LYS A 55 27.46 -4.93 8.41
CA LYS A 55 26.54 -3.86 8.87
C LYS A 55 26.80 -2.44 8.34
N ASN A 56 27.85 -2.25 7.54
CA ASN A 56 28.27 -0.98 6.98
C ASN A 56 27.65 -0.65 5.61
N ARG A 57 26.74 -1.50 5.10
CA ARG A 57 25.88 -1.23 3.94
C ARG A 57 24.41 -1.49 4.29
N GLU A 58 23.95 -0.90 5.38
CA GLU A 58 22.52 -0.88 5.68
C GLU A 58 21.83 -0.13 4.53
N LYS A 59 21.05 -0.86 3.71
CA LYS A 59 20.22 -0.23 2.68
C LYS A 59 19.30 0.75 3.43
N VAL A 60 19.22 2.00 2.95
CA VAL A 60 18.27 2.96 3.53
C VAL A 60 16.89 2.35 3.40
N LYS A 61 16.27 2.02 4.54
CA LYS A 61 14.90 1.51 4.59
C LYS A 61 13.96 2.56 4.04
N ASP A 62 13.08 2.16 3.13
CA ASP A 62 11.99 3.01 2.68
C ASP A 62 10.68 2.73 3.44
N PHE A 63 9.62 3.42 3.05
CA PHE A 63 8.32 3.32 3.71
C PHE A 63 7.76 1.90 3.66
N VAL A 64 7.94 1.17 2.56
CA VAL A 64 7.42 -0.19 2.40
C VAL A 64 8.21 -1.16 3.28
N ASP A 65 9.54 -1.01 3.34
CA ASP A 65 10.38 -1.79 4.25
C ASP A 65 9.93 -1.66 5.72
N VAL A 66 9.58 -0.43 6.14
CA VAL A 66 9.11 -0.17 7.51
C VAL A 66 7.74 -0.81 7.76
N LEU A 67 6.79 -0.71 6.81
CA LEU A 67 5.47 -1.34 6.97
C LEU A 67 5.57 -2.87 7.05
N LEU A 68 6.47 -3.49 6.29
CA LEU A 68 6.73 -4.94 6.33
C LEU A 68 7.37 -5.38 7.66
N GLU A 69 8.29 -4.58 8.21
CA GLU A 69 8.89 -4.85 9.54
C GLU A 69 7.84 -4.77 10.64
N VAL A 70 6.97 -3.75 10.58
CA VAL A 70 5.85 -3.52 11.49
C VAL A 70 4.84 -4.68 11.42
N GLN A 71 4.54 -5.20 10.23
CA GLN A 71 3.69 -6.39 10.07
C GLN A 71 4.25 -7.63 10.78
N GLY A 72 5.58 -7.76 10.87
CA GLY A 72 6.24 -8.87 11.55
C GLY A 72 6.38 -8.71 13.07
N ASP A 73 6.04 -7.54 13.65
CA ASP A 73 6.22 -7.27 15.07
C ASP A 73 4.97 -7.63 15.89
N GLU A 74 5.03 -8.74 16.62
CA GLU A 74 3.99 -9.24 17.52
C GLU A 74 3.63 -8.27 18.67
N ARG A 75 4.42 -7.21 18.90
CA ARG A 75 4.15 -6.18 19.92
C ARG A 75 3.09 -5.18 19.48
N ILE A 76 2.77 -5.15 18.19
CA ILE A 76 1.76 -4.25 17.65
C ILE A 76 0.40 -4.87 17.91
N GLY A 77 -0.38 -4.21 18.77
CA GLY A 77 -1.69 -4.70 19.24
C GLY A 77 -2.79 -4.73 18.17
N VAL A 78 -2.46 -4.45 16.90
CA VAL A 78 -3.35 -4.52 15.74
C VAL A 78 -2.64 -5.33 14.66
N PRO A 79 -3.27 -6.40 14.12
CA PRO A 79 -2.67 -7.15 13.02
C PRO A 79 -2.64 -6.27 11.76
N ILE A 80 -1.44 -6.00 11.26
CA ILE A 80 -1.26 -5.35 9.96
C ILE A 80 -1.08 -6.44 8.91
N ASP A 81 -2.15 -6.73 8.18
CA ASP A 81 -2.10 -7.67 7.06
C ASP A 81 -1.68 -6.99 5.75
N ARG A 82 -1.53 -7.79 4.69
CA ARG A 82 -1.07 -7.31 3.37
C ARG A 82 -2.00 -6.23 2.81
N GLU A 83 -3.31 -6.37 3.00
CA GLU A 83 -4.30 -5.41 2.52
C GLU A 83 -4.20 -4.07 3.27
N CYS A 84 -3.95 -4.12 4.59
CA CYS A 84 -3.67 -2.91 5.37
C CYS A 84 -2.42 -2.18 4.85
N ILE A 85 -1.36 -2.91 4.50
CA ILE A 85 -0.14 -2.31 3.92
C ILE A 85 -0.45 -1.67 2.56
N LYS A 86 -1.14 -2.39 1.66
CA LYS A 86 -1.57 -1.85 0.37
C LYS A 86 -2.38 -0.56 0.53
N ALA A 87 -3.35 -0.57 1.46
CA ALA A 87 -4.18 0.59 1.76
C ALA A 87 -3.36 1.78 2.27
N LEU A 88 -2.39 1.55 3.18
CA LEU A 88 -1.52 2.61 3.70
C LEU A 88 -0.61 3.20 2.61
N ILE A 89 -0.11 2.38 1.68
CA ILE A 89 0.68 2.84 0.54
C ILE A 89 -0.20 3.67 -0.40
N LEU A 90 -1.39 3.17 -0.74
CA LEU A 90 -2.33 3.86 -1.62
C LEU A 90 -2.79 5.20 -1.04
N ASP A 91 -3.10 5.25 0.26
CA ASP A 91 -3.51 6.46 0.98
C ASP A 91 -2.41 7.52 0.95
N MET A 92 -1.17 7.15 1.28
CA MET A 92 0.00 8.04 1.20
C MET A 92 0.23 8.55 -0.22
N PHE A 93 0.12 7.68 -1.23
CA PHE A 93 0.32 8.05 -2.63
C PHE A 93 -0.76 9.02 -3.12
N ALA A 94 -2.04 8.69 -2.90
CA ALA A 94 -3.17 9.52 -3.31
C ALA A 94 -3.14 10.88 -2.62
N ALA A 95 -2.96 10.90 -1.29
CA ALA A 95 -2.89 12.14 -0.52
C ALA A 95 -1.68 13.00 -0.93
N GLY A 96 -0.51 12.40 -1.13
CA GLY A 96 0.70 13.11 -1.54
C GLY A 96 0.58 13.74 -2.93
N THR A 97 0.01 13.02 -3.89
CA THR A 97 -0.14 13.51 -5.26
C THR A 97 -1.21 14.59 -5.39
N ASP A 98 -2.41 14.36 -4.87
CA ASP A 98 -3.55 15.28 -5.04
C ASP A 98 -3.28 16.63 -4.37
N THR A 99 -2.77 16.61 -3.13
CA THR A 99 -2.47 17.84 -2.38
C THR A 99 -1.31 18.62 -2.99
N THR A 100 -0.24 17.95 -3.39
CA THR A 100 0.93 18.63 -4.00
C THR A 100 0.59 19.20 -5.37
N SER A 101 -0.20 18.49 -6.19
CA SER A 101 -0.67 18.99 -7.48
C SER A 101 -1.52 20.24 -7.30
N THR A 102 -2.47 20.21 -6.37
CA THR A 102 -3.34 21.36 -6.07
C THR A 102 -2.56 22.58 -5.57
N LEU A 103 -1.45 22.36 -4.86
CA LEU A 103 -0.58 23.45 -4.38
C LEU A 103 0.24 24.12 -5.49
N LEU A 104 0.54 23.40 -6.58
CA LEU A 104 1.36 23.90 -7.69
C LEU A 104 0.55 24.55 -8.82
N GLU A 105 -0.77 24.31 -8.85
CA GLU A 105 -1.72 24.96 -9.76
C GLU A 105 -1.94 26.44 -9.39
#